data_AF-A0A1A9F4N1-F1
#
_entry.id   AF-A0A1A9F4N1-F1
#
_cell.length_a   1.000
_cell.length_b   1.000
_cell.length_c   1.000
_cell.angle_alpha   90.00
_cell.angle_beta   90.00
_cell.angle_gamma   90.00
#
_symmetry.space_group_name_H-M   'P 1'
#
loop_
_entity.id
_entity.type
_entity.pdbx_description
1 polymer ?
#
loop_
_entity_poly.entity_id
_entity_poly.type
_entity_poly.pdbx_seq_one_letter_code
_entity_poly.pdbx_strand_id
1 'polypeptide(L)'
;MSANATIKTAFETVQSLVELQTSTISQSIELQKKNGEELAAFFKSNADKAKTLKTPQDLVTFNLDSSKALFEMIKAQGEAFSGLATKASEAAAAKLAK
;
A
#
# COMPACT_ATOMS: atom_id res chain seq x y z
N MET A 1 2.05 -22.81 -35.97
CA MET A 1 2.97 -21.67 -35.72
C MET A 1 4.40 -22.18 -35.79
N SER A 2 5.35 -21.40 -36.32
CA SER A 2 6.76 -21.81 -36.35
C SER A 2 7.40 -21.66 -34.96
N ALA A 3 8.40 -22.46 -34.64
CA ALA A 3 9.11 -22.41 -33.35
C ALA A 3 9.66 -21.00 -33.02
N ASN A 4 10.08 -20.26 -34.05
CA ASN A 4 10.59 -18.90 -33.92
C ASN A 4 9.50 -17.89 -33.50
N ALA A 5 8.27 -18.06 -33.99
CA ALA A 5 7.13 -17.24 -33.58
C ALA A 5 6.74 -17.51 -32.11
N THR A 6 6.77 -18.76 -31.67
CA THR A 6 6.49 -19.14 -30.27
C THR A 6 7.52 -18.55 -29.30
N ILE A 7 8.81 -18.60 -29.65
CA ILE A 7 9.89 -18.02 -28.82
C ILE A 7 9.74 -16.50 -28.69
N LYS A 8 9.41 -15.82 -29.80
CA LYS A 8 9.18 -14.37 -29.79
C LYS A 8 8.02 -13.99 -28.86
N THR A 9 6.88 -14.67 -28.98
CA THR A 9 5.72 -14.42 -28.11
C THR A 9 6.05 -14.70 -26.63
N ALA A 10 6.78 -15.77 -26.33
CA ALA A 10 7.20 -16.06 -24.96
C ALA A 10 8.09 -14.94 -24.38
N PHE A 11 9.02 -14.40 -25.17
CA PHE A 11 9.87 -13.29 -24.76
C PHE A 11 9.06 -12.00 -24.50
N GLU A 12 8.14 -11.66 -25.40
CA GLU A 12 7.25 -10.50 -25.25
C GLU A 12 6.38 -10.61 -23.99
N THR A 13 5.85 -11.80 -23.70
CA THR A 13 5.08 -12.06 -22.47
C THR A 13 5.94 -11.86 -21.22
N VAL A 14 7.15 -12.43 -21.19
CA VAL A 14 8.09 -12.26 -20.06
C VAL A 14 8.47 -10.80 -19.86
N GLN A 15 8.82 -10.08 -20.93
CA GLN A 15 9.12 -8.66 -20.85
C GLN A 15 7.95 -7.88 -20.24
N SER A 16 6.74 -8.16 -20.70
CA SER A 16 5.54 -7.48 -20.23
C SER A 16 5.22 -7.76 -18.74
N LEU A 17 5.63 -8.93 -18.22
CA LEU A 17 5.50 -9.29 -16.80
C LEU A 17 6.55 -8.58 -15.94
N VAL A 18 7.79 -8.45 -16.44
CA VAL A 18 8.84 -7.68 -15.77
C VAL A 18 8.43 -6.21 -15.64
N GLU A 19 7.92 -5.61 -16.71
CA GLU A 19 7.42 -4.23 -16.69
C GLU A 19 6.29 -4.05 -15.66
N LEU A 20 5.36 -5.01 -15.59
CA LEU A 20 4.29 -5.02 -14.59
C LEU A 20 4.85 -5.12 -13.16
N GLN A 21 5.83 -5.99 -12.94
CA GLN A 21 6.48 -6.15 -11.64
C GLN A 21 7.19 -4.86 -11.21
N THR A 22 7.97 -4.24 -12.10
CA THR A 22 8.64 -2.96 -11.83
C THR A 22 7.64 -1.88 -11.48
N SER A 23 6.57 -1.72 -12.25
CA SER A 23 5.51 -0.73 -11.97
C SER A 23 4.84 -0.98 -10.62
N THR A 24 4.55 -2.24 -10.29
CA THR A 24 3.93 -2.63 -9.02
C THR A 24 4.85 -2.33 -7.83
N ILE A 25 6.16 -2.58 -7.97
CA ILE A 25 7.16 -2.23 -6.96
C ILE A 25 7.21 -0.72 -6.75
N SER A 26 7.26 0.07 -7.83
CA SER A 26 7.27 1.54 -7.73
C SER A 26 6.02 2.06 -7.00
N GLN A 27 4.83 1.59 -7.37
CA GLN A 27 3.59 1.96 -6.68
C GLN A 27 3.58 1.53 -5.21
N SER A 28 4.15 0.35 -4.90
CA SER A 28 4.28 -0.13 -3.52
C SER A 28 5.18 0.80 -2.69
N ILE A 29 6.29 1.29 -3.27
CA ILE A 29 7.19 2.24 -2.60
C ILE A 29 6.48 3.57 -2.34
N GLU A 30 5.71 4.07 -3.31
CA GLU A 30 4.93 5.30 -3.13
C GLU A 30 3.90 5.16 -2.00
N LEU A 31 3.20 4.02 -1.93
CA LEU A 31 2.31 3.72 -0.80
C LEU A 31 3.07 3.68 0.53
N GLN A 32 4.23 3.02 0.60
CA GLN A 32 5.04 3.00 1.83
C GLN A 32 5.45 4.41 2.27
N LYS A 33 5.87 5.25 1.32
CA LYS A 33 6.23 6.65 1.60
C LYS A 33 5.05 7.41 2.17
N LYS A 34 3.90 7.35 1.49
CA LYS A 34 2.66 8.01 1.95
C LYS A 34 2.26 7.55 3.35
N ASN A 35 2.30 6.23 3.59
CA ASN A 35 1.98 5.66 4.90
C ASN A 35 2.92 6.18 6.00
N GLY A 36 4.21 6.27 5.70
CA GLY A 36 5.21 6.84 6.61
C GLY A 36 4.93 8.32 6.94
N GLU A 37 4.57 9.11 5.93
CA GLU A 37 4.19 10.52 6.11
C GLU A 37 2.92 10.66 6.98
N GLU A 38 1.88 9.85 6.72
CA GLU A 38 0.64 9.83 7.50
C GLU A 38 0.89 9.42 8.96
N LEU A 39 1.69 8.37 9.19
CA LEU A 39 2.06 7.93 10.55
C LEU A 39 2.85 9.01 11.29
N ALA A 40 3.84 9.64 10.63
CA ALA A 40 4.61 10.71 11.24
C ALA A 40 3.72 11.90 11.62
N ALA A 41 2.80 12.29 10.73
CA ALA A 41 1.84 13.35 11.00
C ALA A 41 0.90 12.99 12.16
N PHE A 42 0.42 11.74 12.20
CA PHE A 42 -0.41 11.22 13.30
C PHE A 42 0.32 11.32 14.64
N PHE A 43 1.53 10.78 14.75
CA PHE A 43 2.27 10.80 16.01
C PHE A 43 2.63 12.22 16.45
N LYS A 44 2.99 13.11 15.51
CA LYS A 44 3.24 14.52 15.82
C LYS A 44 1.99 15.20 16.41
N SER A 45 0.84 15.03 15.75
CA SER A 45 -0.44 15.58 16.22
C SER A 45 -0.83 15.04 17.60
N ASN A 46 -0.62 13.74 17.83
CA ASN A 46 -0.88 13.11 19.13
C ASN A 46 0.05 13.63 20.22
N ALA A 47 1.35 13.80 19.92
CA ALA A 47 2.31 14.34 20.88
C ALA A 47 1.95 15.79 21.28
N ASP A 48 1.50 16.60 20.32
CA ASP A 48 1.07 17.97 20.62
C ASP A 48 -0.23 18.00 21.43
N LYS A 49 -1.19 17.11 21.12
CA LYS A 49 -2.42 16.99 21.91
C LYS A 49 -2.15 16.50 23.33
N ALA A 50 -1.24 15.54 23.50
CA ALA A 50 -0.88 14.97 24.79
C ALA A 50 -0.37 16.02 25.80
N LYS A 51 0.37 17.02 25.33
CA LYS A 51 0.86 18.15 26.15
C LYS A 51 -0.26 19.00 26.76
N THR A 52 -1.48 18.92 26.21
CA THR A 52 -2.62 19.74 26.64
C THR A 52 -3.55 19.05 27.63
N LEU A 53 -3.34 17.75 27.88
CA LEU A 53 -4.20 16.92 28.72
C LEU A 53 -3.93 17.21 30.20
N LYS A 54 -4.99 17.42 30.98
CA LYS A 54 -4.86 17.87 32.39
C LYS A 54 -5.44 16.89 33.40
N THR A 55 -6.39 16.07 32.99
CA THR A 55 -7.08 15.14 33.88
C THR A 55 -6.87 13.68 33.46
N PRO A 56 -7.00 12.72 34.40
CA PRO A 56 -7.02 11.30 34.08
C PRO A 56 -8.12 10.93 33.05
N GLN A 57 -9.28 11.58 33.12
CA GLN A 57 -10.38 11.34 32.19
C GLN A 57 -10.03 11.79 30.76
N ASP A 58 -9.36 12.95 30.63
CA ASP A 58 -8.89 13.44 29.33
C ASP A 58 -7.85 12.49 28.72
N LEU A 59 -6.96 11.95 29.55
CA LEU A 59 -5.95 10.97 29.12
C LEU A 59 -6.59 9.69 28.58
N VAL A 60 -7.60 9.13 29.28
CA VAL A 60 -8.28 7.91 28.83
C VAL A 60 -9.03 8.16 27.53
N THR A 61 -9.80 9.25 27.45
CA THR A 61 -10.56 9.60 26.24
C THR A 61 -9.62 9.78 25.05
N PHE A 62 -8.55 10.54 25.23
CA PHE A 62 -7.53 10.74 24.20
C PHE A 62 -6.89 9.43 23.73
N ASN A 63 -6.54 8.52 24.64
CA ASN A 63 -5.94 7.23 24.26
C ASN A 63 -6.89 6.37 23.44
N LEU A 64 -8.18 6.33 23.80
CA LEU A 64 -9.19 5.58 23.04
C LEU A 64 -9.37 6.15 21.63
N ASP A 65 -9.54 7.47 21.53
CA ASP A 65 -9.73 8.14 20.24
C ASP A 65 -8.48 7.99 19.35
N SER A 66 -7.30 8.17 19.93
CA SER A 66 -6.02 8.00 19.24
C SER A 66 -5.84 6.56 18.73
N SER A 67 -6.12 5.57 19.58
CA SER A 67 -6.01 4.15 19.19
C SER A 67 -6.97 3.78 18.07
N LYS A 68 -8.20 4.29 18.12
CA LYS A 68 -9.19 4.09 17.06
C LYS A 68 -8.74 4.74 15.75
N ALA A 69 -8.25 5.97 15.81
CA ALA A 69 -7.75 6.67 14.63
C ALA A 69 -6.52 5.97 14.02
N LEU A 70 -5.60 5.47 14.84
CA LEU A 70 -4.46 4.68 14.37
C LEU A 70 -4.91 3.37 13.70
N PHE A 71 -5.88 2.68 14.30
CA PHE A 71 -6.41 1.44 13.73
C PHE A 71 -7.03 1.67 12.36
N GLU A 72 -7.91 2.67 12.22
CA GLU A 72 -8.53 2.99 10.92
C GLU A 72 -7.48 3.41 9.88
N MET A 73 -6.45 4.15 10.29
CA MET A 73 -5.33 4.51 9.42
C MET A 73 -4.61 3.27 8.89
N ILE A 74 -4.16 2.38 9.78
CA ILE A 74 -3.43 1.16 9.40
C ILE A 74 -4.30 0.25 8.53
N LYS A 75 -5.60 0.17 8.84
CA LYS A 75 -6.56 -0.59 8.03
C LYS A 75 -6.65 -0.04 6.61
N ALA A 76 -6.86 1.27 6.45
CA ALA A 76 -6.93 1.91 5.13
C ALA A 76 -5.63 1.72 4.32
N GLN A 77 -4.48 1.79 5.01
CA GLN A 77 -3.18 1.51 4.41
C GLN A 77 -3.06 0.06 3.92
N GLY A 78 -3.52 -0.91 4.71
CA GLY A 78 -3.58 -2.32 4.32
C GLY A 78 -4.50 -2.56 3.13
N GLU A 79 -5.68 -1.97 3.13
CA GLU A 79 -6.65 -2.04 2.02
C GLU A 79 -6.06 -1.49 0.71
N ALA A 80 -5.27 -0.41 0.78
CA ALA A 80 -4.58 0.14 -0.39
C ALA A 80 -3.55 -0.84 -0.97
N PHE A 81 -2.77 -1.53 -0.12
CA PHE A 81 -1.84 -2.58 -0.58
C PHE A 81 -2.57 -3.80 -1.15
N SER A 82 -3.63 -4.26 -0.50
CA SER A 82 -4.45 -5.36 -1.03
C SER A 82 -5.04 -5.00 -2.39
N GLY A 83 -5.53 -3.77 -2.56
CA GLY A 83 -6.03 -3.27 -3.84
C GLY A 83 -4.97 -3.23 -4.94
N LEU A 84 -3.73 -2.81 -4.61
CA LEU A 84 -2.61 -2.86 -5.55
C LEU A 84 -2.27 -4.29 -5.96
N ALA A 85 -2.19 -5.21 -4.98
CA ALA A 85 -1.89 -6.62 -5.22
C ALA A 85 -2.94 -7.29 -6.13
N THR A 86 -4.23 -7.04 -5.89
CA THR A 86 -5.33 -7.55 -6.74
C THR A 86 -5.17 -7.07 -8.18
N LYS A 87 -4.98 -5.75 -8.38
CA LYS A 87 -4.79 -5.18 -9.73
C LYS A 87 -3.59 -5.78 -10.45
N ALA A 88 -2.47 -5.95 -9.75
CA ALA A 88 -1.27 -6.57 -10.31
C ALA A 88 -1.53 -8.03 -10.69
N SER A 89 -2.26 -8.79 -9.87
CA SER A 89 -2.62 -10.18 -10.15
C SER A 89 -3.53 -10.30 -11.38
N GLU A 90 -4.57 -9.47 -11.47
CA GLU A 90 -5.47 -9.42 -12.63
C GLU A 90 -4.73 -9.06 -13.92
N ALA A 91 -3.84 -8.07 -13.86
CA ALA A 91 -3.02 -7.67 -15.00
C ALA A 91 -2.04 -8.77 -15.43
N ALA A 92 -1.46 -9.51 -14.49
CA ALA A 92 -0.58 -10.64 -14.78
C ALA A 92 -1.37 -11.78 -15.45
N ALA A 93 -2.54 -12.14 -14.91
CA ALA A 93 -3.40 -13.16 -15.49
C ALA A 93 -3.81 -12.82 -16.93
N ALA A 94 -4.17 -11.56 -17.20
CA ALA A 94 -4.51 -11.10 -18.54
C ALA A 94 -3.34 -11.19 -19.54
N LYS A 95 -2.10 -11.00 -19.08
CA LYS A 95 -0.88 -11.14 -19.91
C LYS A 95 -0.54 -12.59 -20.20
N LEU A 96 -0.79 -13.49 -19.26
CA LEU A 96 -0.56 -14.94 -19.41
C LEU A 96 -1.63 -15.64 -20.26
N ALA A 97 -2.83 -15.04 -20.37
CA ALA A 97 -3.92 -15.55 -21.19
C ALA A 97 -3.82 -15.17 -22.68
N LYS A 98 -2.80 -14.40 -23.08
CA LYS A 98 -2.49 -14.04 -24.47
C LYS A 98 -1.45 -14.97 -25.07
#